data_AF-A0AAN6TXS8-F1
#
_entry.id   AF-A0AAN6TXS8-F1
#
_cell.length_a   1.000
_cell.length_b   1.000
_cell.length_c   1.000
_cell.angle_alpha   90.00
_cell.angle_beta   90.00
_cell.angle_gamma   90.00
#
_symmetry.space_group_name_H-M   'P 1'
#
loop_
_entity.id
_entity.type
_entity.pdbx_description
1 polymer ?
#
loop_
_entity_poly.entity_id
_entity_poly.type
_entity_poly.pdbx_seq_one_letter_code
_entity_poly.pdbx_strand_id
1 'polypeptide(L)'
;MTYLAKCPNNDCKSFKGDSGNVWVKIDQLAYNPAASPAWASYLLRDQGAKWKVTIPPSLAPGEYLLRHEILGLHVAGTRMGAQFYPSCTQIRVTQGGSTQLPSGIALPGAYNPDDPGILTHVWRINQGQITYKAPGGDVWSGAAPNANRPGP
;
A
#
# COMPACT_ATOMS: atom_id res chain seq x y z
N MET A 1 0.91 -3.18 -0.62
CA MET A 1 0.88 -1.70 -0.46
C MET A 1 0.74 -1.40 1.02
N THR A 2 1.35 -0.31 1.50
CA THR A 2 1.25 0.08 2.91
C THR A 2 0.93 1.56 3.04
N TYR A 3 0.04 1.89 3.98
CA TYR A 3 -0.46 3.23 4.22
C TYR A 3 -0.32 3.60 5.70
N LEU A 4 -0.17 4.89 5.96
CA LEU A 4 -0.34 5.49 7.29
C LEU A 4 -1.51 6.45 7.29
N ALA A 5 -2.24 6.49 8.40
CA ALA A 5 -3.19 7.54 8.71
C ALA A 5 -2.89 8.08 10.12
N LYS A 6 -2.76 9.41 10.25
CA LYS A 6 -2.54 10.04 11.55
C LYS A 6 -3.83 9.95 12.37
N CYS A 7 -3.75 9.39 13.57
CA CYS A 7 -4.89 9.36 14.48
C CYS A 7 -5.13 10.77 15.04
N PRO A 8 -6.36 11.32 14.93
CA PRO A 8 -6.71 12.60 15.54
C PRO A 8 -6.41 12.59 17.04
N ASN A 9 -5.91 13.70 17.57
CA ASN A 9 -5.60 13.86 19.00
C ASN A 9 -4.69 12.78 19.62
N ASN A 10 -3.93 12.04 18.79
CA ASN A 10 -3.14 10.88 19.24
C ASN A 10 -4.00 9.79 19.91
N ASP A 11 -5.20 9.52 19.37
CA ASP A 11 -6.05 8.43 19.85
C ASP A 11 -6.42 7.49 18.69
N CYS A 12 -5.63 6.44 18.49
CA CYS A 12 -5.99 5.40 17.53
C CYS A 12 -7.05 4.43 18.03
N LYS A 13 -7.38 4.43 19.33
CA LYS A 13 -8.36 3.51 19.89
C LYS A 13 -9.78 3.83 19.40
N SER A 14 -10.08 5.11 19.21
CA SER A 14 -11.40 5.58 18.71
C SER A 14 -11.42 5.87 17.22
N PHE A 15 -10.25 6.04 16.57
CA PHE A 15 -10.16 6.37 15.16
C PHE A 15 -10.31 5.14 14.26
N LYS A 16 -11.27 5.20 13.33
CA LYS A 16 -11.57 4.10 12.39
C LYS A 16 -10.86 4.23 11.03
N GLY A 17 -10.49 5.45 10.63
CA GLY A 17 -9.93 5.72 9.30
C GLY A 17 -10.88 5.41 8.13
N ASP A 18 -12.18 5.39 8.36
CA ASP A 18 -13.22 5.07 7.37
C ASP A 18 -13.83 6.31 6.68
N SER A 19 -13.29 7.49 6.99
CA SER A 19 -13.79 8.77 6.49
C SER A 19 -12.64 9.73 6.17
N GLY A 20 -12.83 10.52 5.11
CA GLY A 20 -11.85 11.51 4.65
C GLY A 20 -10.63 10.92 3.95
N ASN A 21 -9.79 11.81 3.42
CA ASN A 21 -8.60 11.47 2.64
C ASN A 21 -7.37 11.25 3.55
N VAL A 22 -7.46 10.28 4.46
CA VAL A 22 -6.51 10.13 5.57
C VAL A 22 -5.37 9.15 5.29
N TRP A 23 -5.50 8.28 4.28
CA TRP A 23 -4.53 7.20 4.04
C TRP A 23 -3.44 7.64 3.07
N VAL A 24 -2.23 7.88 3.59
CA VAL A 24 -1.05 8.20 2.79
C VAL A 24 -0.27 6.93 2.49
N LYS A 25 -0.07 6.63 1.21
CA LYS A 25 0.74 5.48 0.78
C LYS A 25 2.21 5.73 1.09
N ILE A 26 2.82 4.85 1.87
CA ILE A 26 4.24 4.93 2.27
C ILE A 26 5.10 3.82 1.69
N ASP A 27 4.49 2.79 1.12
CA ASP A 27 5.23 1.68 0.52
C ASP A 27 4.39 0.98 -0.56
N GLN A 28 5.05 0.61 -1.65
CA GLN A 28 4.48 -0.18 -2.72
C GLN A 28 5.57 -1.06 -3.33
N LEU A 29 5.19 -2.30 -3.64
CA LEU A 29 5.87 -3.09 -4.64
C LEU A 29 4.78 -3.80 -5.46
N ALA A 30 4.87 -3.68 -6.77
CA ALA A 30 3.90 -4.22 -7.72
C ALA A 30 4.56 -5.22 -8.67
N TYR A 31 4.11 -5.27 -9.93
CA TYR A 31 4.75 -6.04 -10.99
C TYR A 31 5.92 -5.26 -11.58
N ASN A 32 7.10 -5.87 -11.59
CA ASN A 32 8.28 -5.36 -12.29
C ASN A 32 8.89 -6.48 -13.15
N PRO A 33 8.79 -6.42 -14.50
CA PRO A 33 9.29 -7.48 -15.38
C PRO A 33 10.82 -7.59 -15.36
N ALA A 34 11.54 -6.54 -14.94
CA ALA A 34 12.99 -6.56 -14.82
C ALA A 34 13.48 -7.19 -13.51
N ALA A 35 12.57 -7.60 -12.62
CA ALA A 35 12.90 -8.09 -11.30
C ALA A 35 12.63 -9.59 -11.14
N SER A 36 13.39 -10.23 -10.25
CA SER A 36 13.21 -11.65 -9.91
C SER A 36 12.89 -11.79 -8.42
N PRO A 37 11.70 -12.29 -8.04
CA PRO A 37 10.53 -12.50 -8.89
C PRO A 37 9.86 -11.17 -9.31
N ALA A 38 9.09 -11.21 -10.40
CA ALA A 38 8.46 -10.02 -10.98
C ALA A 38 7.30 -9.49 -10.15
N TRP A 39 6.46 -10.38 -9.60
CA TRP A 39 5.37 -10.03 -8.70
C TRP A 39 5.84 -9.95 -7.26
N ALA A 40 5.47 -8.88 -6.56
CA ALA A 40 5.75 -8.70 -5.13
C ALA A 40 5.22 -9.84 -4.25
N SER A 41 4.11 -10.48 -4.61
CA SER A 41 3.56 -11.62 -3.86
C SER A 41 4.46 -12.86 -3.89
N TYR A 42 5.20 -13.08 -4.97
CA TYR A 42 6.23 -14.13 -5.01
C TYR A 42 7.44 -13.76 -4.17
N LEU A 43 7.84 -12.49 -4.14
CA LEU A 43 8.91 -12.03 -3.24
C LEU A 43 8.51 -12.26 -1.77
N LEU A 44 7.26 -11.94 -1.41
CA LEU A 44 6.71 -12.19 -0.09
C LEU A 44 6.77 -13.68 0.28
N ARG A 45 6.39 -14.58 -0.64
CA ARG A 45 6.52 -16.04 -0.46
C ARG A 45 7.97 -16.43 -0.21
N ASP A 46 8.89 -15.96 -1.05
CA ASP A 46 10.31 -16.32 -1.00
C ASP A 46 11.00 -15.79 0.27
N GLN A 47 10.45 -14.73 0.88
CA GLN A 47 10.87 -14.19 2.18
C GLN A 47 10.22 -14.88 3.39
N GLY A 48 9.52 -16.01 3.17
CA GLY A 48 8.86 -16.76 4.24
C GLY A 48 7.62 -16.05 4.79
N ALA A 49 6.84 -15.41 3.91
CA ALA A 49 5.63 -14.65 4.24
C ALA A 49 5.88 -13.47 5.19
N LYS A 50 7.03 -12.80 5.02
CA LYS A 50 7.40 -11.59 5.78
C LYS A 50 7.55 -10.41 4.84
N TRP A 51 7.08 -9.24 5.28
CA TRP A 51 7.25 -7.98 4.57
C TRP A 51 7.80 -6.93 5.52
N LYS A 52 8.91 -6.28 5.14
CA LYS A 52 9.49 -5.19 5.94
C LYS A 52 8.92 -3.85 5.49
N VAL A 53 8.44 -3.06 6.44
CA VAL A 53 7.99 -1.69 6.20
C VAL A 53 8.84 -0.76 7.05
N THR A 54 9.40 0.28 6.42
CA THR A 54 10.16 1.32 7.11
C THR A 54 9.25 2.52 7.34
N ILE A 55 9.10 2.94 8.60
CA ILE A 55 8.41 4.19 8.92
C ILE A 55 9.31 5.36 8.51
N PRO A 56 8.80 6.38 7.79
CA PRO A 56 9.64 7.49 7.35
C PRO A 56 10.30 8.19 8.54
N PRO A 57 11.64 8.33 8.56
CA PRO A 57 12.36 8.83 9.74
C PRO A 57 12.08 10.30 10.05
N SER A 58 11.63 11.08 9.05
CA SER A 58 11.22 12.47 9.23
C SER A 58 9.79 12.63 9.75
N LEU A 59 9.00 11.55 9.79
CA LEU A 59 7.61 11.57 10.24
C LEU A 59 7.52 12.06 11.69
N ALA A 60 6.58 12.97 11.95
CA ALA A 60 6.36 13.49 13.29
C ALA A 60 6.00 12.37 14.29
N PRO A 61 6.44 12.46 15.56
CA PRO A 61 5.95 11.58 16.61
C PRO A 61 4.43 11.65 16.79
N GLY A 62 3.81 10.54 17.17
CA GLY A 62 2.38 10.45 17.43
C GLY A 62 1.81 9.06 17.19
N GLU A 63 0.49 8.94 17.35
CA GLU A 63 -0.22 7.70 17.04
C GLU A 63 -0.75 7.68 15.60
N TYR A 64 -0.59 6.52 14.94
CA TYR A 64 -0.98 6.28 13.55
C TYR A 64 -1.63 4.90 13.40
N LEU A 65 -2.60 4.79 12.47
CA LEU A 65 -2.98 3.51 11.90
C LEU A 65 -2.03 3.18 10.76
N LEU A 66 -1.45 1.98 10.80
CA LEU A 66 -0.74 1.37 9.68
C LEU A 66 -1.67 0.37 9.02
N ARG A 67 -1.95 0.54 7.73
CA ARG A 67 -2.72 -0.41 6.91
C ARG A 67 -1.80 -1.05 5.88
N HIS A 68 -1.57 -2.34 6.01
CA HIS A 68 -0.85 -3.13 5.01
C HIS A 68 -1.85 -3.98 4.22
N GLU A 69 -1.68 -4.09 2.91
CA GLU A 69 -2.54 -4.94 2.09
C GLU A 69 -1.81 -5.68 0.97
N ILE A 70 -2.34 -6.86 0.67
CA ILE A 70 -2.03 -7.65 -0.52
C ILE A 70 -3.26 -7.58 -1.46
N LEU A 71 -3.02 -7.38 -2.75
CA LEU A 71 -4.05 -7.39 -3.78
C LEU A 71 -3.89 -8.66 -4.64
N GLY A 72 -4.80 -9.61 -4.46
CA GLY A 72 -4.89 -10.83 -5.24
C GLY A 72 -5.59 -10.59 -6.57
N LEU A 73 -4.91 -10.90 -7.68
CA LEU A 73 -5.38 -10.63 -9.05
C LEU A 73 -5.69 -11.88 -9.88
N HIS A 74 -5.60 -13.08 -9.29
CA HIS A 74 -5.72 -14.34 -10.03
C HIS A 74 -7.10 -14.55 -10.69
N VAL A 75 -8.15 -13.91 -10.18
CA VAL A 75 -9.49 -13.85 -10.81
C VAL A 75 -9.94 -12.42 -11.15
N ALA A 76 -9.01 -11.46 -11.18
CA ALA A 76 -9.28 -10.05 -11.47
C ALA A 76 -9.70 -9.75 -12.92
N GLY A 77 -9.71 -10.75 -13.82
CA GLY A 77 -10.23 -10.61 -15.18
C GLY A 77 -11.76 -10.51 -15.23
N THR A 78 -12.43 -10.73 -14.10
CA THR A 78 -13.87 -10.53 -13.92
C THR A 78 -14.08 -9.37 -12.96
N ARG A 79 -15.04 -8.50 -13.26
CA ARG A 79 -15.42 -7.40 -12.36
C ARG A 79 -15.77 -7.95 -10.98
N MET A 80 -15.30 -7.29 -9.92
CA MET A 80 -15.36 -7.76 -8.52
C MET A 80 -14.53 -9.01 -8.20
N GLY A 81 -13.69 -9.49 -9.13
CA GLY A 81 -12.82 -10.65 -8.90
C GLY A 81 -11.50 -10.32 -8.18
N ALA A 82 -11.10 -9.06 -8.09
CA ALA A 82 -9.94 -8.67 -7.29
C ALA A 82 -10.17 -8.92 -5.80
N GLN A 83 -9.16 -9.42 -5.11
CA GLN A 83 -9.23 -9.79 -3.69
C GLN A 83 -8.28 -8.94 -2.86
N PHE A 84 -8.84 -8.06 -2.03
CA PHE A 84 -8.06 -7.24 -1.11
C PHE A 84 -7.91 -7.93 0.24
N TYR A 85 -6.68 -8.03 0.73
CA TYR A 85 -6.34 -8.59 2.05
C TYR A 85 -5.73 -7.50 2.94
N PRO A 86 -6.53 -6.54 3.44
CA PRO A 86 -6.03 -5.50 4.33
C PRO A 86 -5.86 -6.01 5.76
N SER A 87 -4.83 -5.52 6.44
CA SER A 87 -4.63 -5.64 7.87
C SER A 87 -4.21 -4.28 8.44
N CYS A 88 -4.83 -3.89 9.56
CA CYS A 88 -4.55 -2.63 10.24
C CYS A 88 -3.87 -2.89 11.59
N THR A 89 -2.90 -2.05 11.94
CA THR A 89 -2.19 -2.09 13.22
C THR A 89 -2.03 -0.67 13.75
N GLN A 90 -2.31 -0.48 15.04
CA GLN A 90 -2.02 0.78 15.73
C GLN A 90 -0.53 0.85 16.04
N ILE A 91 0.12 1.95 15.65
CA ILE A 91 1.53 2.18 15.95
C ILE A 91 1.71 3.54 16.62
N ARG A 92 2.74 3.64 17.46
CA ARG A 92 3.20 4.90 18.05
C ARG A 92 4.60 5.21 17.56
N VAL A 93 4.73 6.30 16.83
CA VAL A 93 6.03 6.87 16.45
C VAL A 93 6.54 7.67 17.64
N THR A 94 7.63 7.22 18.24
CA THR A 94 8.19 7.82 19.47
C THR A 94 9.34 8.79 19.20
N GLN A 95 10.02 8.62 18.07
CA GLN A 95 11.14 9.44 17.62
C GLN A 95 10.97 9.69 16.13
N GLY A 96 11.32 10.89 15.67
CA GLY A 96 11.15 11.30 14.29
C GLY A 96 11.46 12.78 14.07
N GLY A 97 11.04 13.32 12.94
CA GLY A 97 11.20 14.73 12.58
C GLY A 97 9.94 15.56 12.88
N SER A 98 9.69 16.56 12.04
CA SER A 98 8.51 17.42 12.11
C SER A 98 7.56 17.24 10.92
N THR A 99 7.82 16.28 10.03
CA THR A 99 7.05 16.10 8.79
C THR A 99 5.69 15.50 9.11
N GLN A 100 4.63 16.23 8.73
CA GLN A 100 3.27 15.74 8.78
C GLN A 100 2.95 14.90 7.53
N LEU A 101 2.03 13.96 7.67
CA LEU A 101 1.46 13.27 6.51
C LEU A 101 0.71 14.28 5.63
N PRO A 102 0.90 14.26 4.29
CA PRO A 102 0.08 15.04 3.38
C PRO A 102 -1.37 14.51 3.33
N SER A 103 -2.23 15.17 2.56
CA SER A 103 -3.52 14.59 2.19
C SER A 103 -3.30 13.25 1.47
N GLY A 104 -4.01 12.22 1.91
CA GLY A 104 -3.96 10.88 1.34
C GLY A 104 -5.16 10.58 0.46
N ILE A 105 -5.62 9.33 0.53
CA ILE A 105 -6.82 8.82 -0.15
C ILE A 105 -7.88 8.39 0.88
N ALA A 106 -9.14 8.29 0.46
CA ALA A 106 -10.21 7.72 1.25
C ALA A 106 -10.30 6.19 1.03
N LEU A 107 -10.41 5.43 2.12
CA LEU A 107 -10.69 3.99 2.09
C LEU A 107 -11.80 3.72 3.12
N PRO A 108 -13.04 3.46 2.69
CA PRO A 108 -13.52 3.28 1.31
C PRO A 108 -13.52 4.58 0.47
N GLY A 109 -13.50 4.43 -0.86
CA GLY A 109 -13.67 5.53 -1.83
C GLY A 109 -12.68 5.50 -2.99
N ALA A 110 -11.39 5.34 -2.71
CA ALA A 110 -10.34 5.47 -3.72
C ALA A 110 -10.16 4.26 -4.64
N TYR A 111 -10.75 3.11 -4.31
CA TYR A 111 -10.70 1.90 -5.13
C TYR A 111 -12.03 1.70 -5.85
N ASN A 112 -11.98 1.70 -7.18
CA ASN A 112 -13.11 1.41 -8.04
C ASN A 112 -12.96 0.00 -8.63
N PRO A 113 -14.02 -0.84 -8.64
CA PRO A 113 -13.98 -2.14 -9.29
C PRO A 113 -13.53 -2.13 -10.75
N ASP A 114 -13.67 -1.00 -11.44
CA ASP A 114 -13.34 -0.81 -12.85
C ASP A 114 -11.94 -0.17 -13.06
N ASP A 115 -11.17 0.07 -11.99
CA ASP A 115 -9.79 0.57 -12.11
C ASP A 115 -8.91 -0.46 -12.85
N PRO A 116 -8.00 -0.04 -13.75
CA PRO A 116 -7.18 -0.96 -14.55
C PRO A 116 -6.19 -1.81 -13.75
N GLY A 117 -5.92 -1.41 -12.49
CA GLY A 117 -5.14 -2.17 -11.52
C GLY A 117 -5.95 -3.19 -10.70
N ILE A 118 -7.28 -3.14 -10.81
CA ILE A 118 -8.26 -3.94 -10.06
C ILE A 118 -9.02 -4.89 -11.01
N LEU A 119 -9.58 -4.39 -12.11
CA LEU A 119 -10.10 -5.20 -13.21
C LEU A 119 -9.01 -5.37 -14.26
N THR A 120 -8.34 -6.53 -14.24
CA THR A 120 -7.17 -6.76 -15.08
C THR A 120 -6.92 -8.22 -15.38
N HIS A 121 -6.22 -8.47 -16.48
CA HIS A 121 -5.81 -9.81 -16.90
C HIS A 121 -4.32 -10.02 -16.64
N VAL A 122 -3.97 -10.74 -15.58
CA VAL A 122 -2.57 -11.02 -15.18
C VAL A 122 -1.74 -11.64 -16.31
N TRP A 123 -2.35 -12.48 -17.16
CA TRP A 123 -1.66 -13.07 -18.30
C TRP A 123 -1.20 -12.02 -19.33
N ARG A 124 -1.98 -10.94 -19.55
CA ARG A 124 -1.61 -9.84 -20.45
C ARG A 124 -0.44 -9.03 -19.88
N ILE A 125 -0.42 -8.83 -18.56
CA ILE A 125 0.67 -8.16 -17.84
C ILE A 125 1.96 -8.98 -17.98
N ASN A 126 1.88 -10.29 -17.72
CA ASN A 126 3.02 -11.20 -17.79
C ASN A 126 3.60 -11.29 -19.22
N GLN A 127 2.75 -11.16 -20.25
CA GLN A 127 3.17 -11.13 -21.66
C GLN A 127 3.62 -9.73 -22.14
N GLY A 128 3.63 -8.72 -21.26
CA GLY A 128 4.02 -7.35 -21.61
C GLY A 128 3.02 -6.62 -22.51
N GLN A 129 1.79 -7.13 -22.65
CA GLN A 129 0.76 -6.50 -23.48
C GLN A 129 0.12 -5.27 -22.82
N ILE A 130 0.15 -5.21 -21.49
CA ILE A 130 -0.34 -4.08 -20.70
C ILE A 130 0.61 -3.81 -19.53
N THR A 131 0.80 -2.54 -19.20
CA THR A 131 1.56 -2.13 -18.01
C THR A 131 0.66 -2.16 -16.79
N TYR A 132 1.09 -2.87 -15.74
CA TYR A 132 0.35 -2.88 -14.48
C TYR A 132 0.58 -1.59 -13.69
N LYS A 133 -0.51 -0.97 -13.24
CA LYS A 133 -0.49 0.15 -12.30
C LYS A 133 -1.30 -0.25 -11.07
N ALA A 134 -0.64 -0.33 -9.91
CA ALA A 134 -1.32 -0.60 -8.65
C ALA A 134 -2.29 0.55 -8.29
N PRO A 135 -3.45 0.27 -7.66
CA PRO A 135 -4.42 1.30 -7.31
C PRO A 135 -3.94 2.17 -6.13
N GLY A 136 -4.66 3.26 -5.83
CA GLY A 136 -4.44 4.05 -4.61
C GLY A 136 -3.34 5.11 -4.69
N GLY A 137 -3.09 5.67 -5.87
CA GLY A 137 -2.19 6.81 -6.07
C GLY A 137 -0.71 6.46 -5.94
N ASP A 138 0.14 7.48 -5.94
CA ASP A 138 1.59 7.31 -5.86
C ASP A 138 2.06 7.15 -4.41
N VAL A 139 3.23 6.54 -4.22
CA VAL A 139 3.90 6.54 -2.91
C VAL A 139 4.29 7.98 -2.58
N TRP A 140 4.01 8.40 -1.34
CA TRP A 140 4.37 9.73 -0.87
C TRP A 140 5.88 9.97 -1.03
N SER A 141 6.26 11.12 -1.59
CA SER A 141 7.66 11.50 -1.80
C SER A 141 8.50 11.59 -0.51
N GLY A 142 7.87 11.77 0.65
CA GLY A 142 8.51 11.73 1.96
C GLY A 142 8.64 10.32 2.55
N ALA A 143 8.20 9.28 1.84
CA ALA A 143 8.32 7.91 2.30
C ALA A 143 9.77 7.41 2.32
N ALA A 144 10.05 6.45 3.19
CA ALA A 144 11.33 5.75 3.17
C ALA A 144 11.42 4.84 1.93
N PRO A 145 12.63 4.57 1.40
CA PRO A 145 12.83 3.57 0.36
C PRO A 145 12.27 2.20 0.78
N ASN A 146 11.68 1.48 -0.18
CA ASN A 146 11.18 0.14 0.06
C ASN A 146 12.33 -0.78 0.53
N ALA A 147 12.21 -1.31 1.74
CA ALA A 147 13.25 -2.09 2.39
C ALA A 147 13.39 -3.53 1.85
N ASN A 148 12.43 -4.00 1.04
CA ASN A 148 12.43 -5.33 0.46
C ASN A 148 13.17 -5.34 -0.88
N ARG A 149 12.93 -4.34 -1.74
CA ARG A 149 13.60 -4.13 -3.04
C ARG A 149 13.20 -2.77 -3.64
N PRO A 150 14.07 -2.12 -4.44
CA PRO A 150 13.66 -1.03 -5.33
C PRO A 150 12.61 -1.50 -6.35
N GLY A 151 11.61 -0.68 -6.62
CA GLY A 151 10.66 -0.96 -7.68
C GLY A 151 9.40 -0.10 -7.58
N PRO A 152 8.59 -0.07 -8.65
CA PRO A 152 7.25 0.51 -8.61
C PRO A 152 6.29 -0.34 -7.77
#